data_AF-A0A1F8UR25-F1
#
_entry.id   AF-A0A1F8UR25-F1
#
_cell.length_a   1.000
_cell.length_b   1.000
_cell.length_c   1.000
_cell.angle_alpha   90.00
_cell.angle_beta   90.00
_cell.angle_gamma   90.00
#
_symmetry.space_group_name_H-M   'P 1'
#
loop_
_entity.id
_entity.type
_entity.pdbx_description
1 polymer ?
#
loop_
_entity_poly.entity_id
_entity_poly.type
_entity_poly.pdbx_seq_one_letter_code
_entity_poly.pdbx_strand_id
1 'polypeptide(L)'
;MSDNKKGFGLLKGLGVVASIGGIIFAGYSATKLVKKRLNEEGIIIKVKSIVEMMQKDNRVTLDFNKLIPEAWDNMYIFSSYTSYSEIFEVIGFNWEEVYKTNVNHTDNINLLLFIADNKVVKYIEYPINYGDFSKLNADIYSSKNAVFEIENINGNIELHEKVGGEE
;
A
#
# COMPACT_ATOMS: atom_id res chain seq x y z
N MET A 1 39.77 23.76 -52.40
CA MET A 1 39.14 25.09 -52.61
C MET A 1 37.72 24.97 -52.10
N SER A 2 37.54 25.13 -50.79
CA SER A 2 37.14 26.37 -50.09
C SER A 2 35.64 26.61 -50.26
N ASP A 3 34.83 26.12 -49.33
CA ASP A 3 34.42 26.80 -48.09
C ASP A 3 33.30 27.82 -48.36
N ASN A 4 32.11 27.59 -47.80
CA ASN A 4 31.30 28.71 -47.35
C ASN A 4 30.49 28.36 -46.10
N LYS A 5 30.93 29.00 -45.02
CA LYS A 5 30.42 28.94 -43.66
C LYS A 5 29.14 29.75 -43.52
N LYS A 6 28.20 29.24 -42.72
CA LYS A 6 27.47 30.08 -41.75
C LYS A 6 27.40 29.32 -40.43
N GLY A 7 27.94 29.93 -39.39
CA GLY A 7 28.13 29.33 -38.07
C GLY A 7 26.91 29.41 -37.18
N PHE A 8 26.87 28.46 -36.25
CA PHE A 8 26.31 28.53 -34.91
C PHE A 8 27.26 27.63 -34.10
N GLY A 9 28.10 28.13 -33.21
CA GLY A 9 27.72 28.75 -31.94
C GLY A 9 27.87 27.67 -30.85
N LEU A 10 29.01 27.71 -30.15
CA LEU A 10 29.38 26.85 -29.01
C LEU A 10 28.19 26.44 -28.12
N LEU A 11 27.78 25.17 -28.16
CA LEU A 11 27.03 24.55 -27.07
C LEU A 11 28.01 24.20 -25.95
N LYS A 12 28.21 25.17 -25.06
CA LYS A 12 28.56 24.93 -23.66
C LYS A 12 27.44 24.09 -23.04
N GLY A 13 27.75 22.89 -22.56
CA GLY A 13 26.79 22.06 -21.85
C GLY A 13 27.32 20.64 -21.70
N LEU A 14 27.98 20.41 -20.56
CA LEU A 14 28.47 19.12 -20.06
C LEU A 14 27.74 17.90 -20.61
N GLY A 15 28.48 17.05 -21.30
CA GLY A 15 28.13 15.66 -21.47
C GLY A 15 27.93 15.03 -20.09
N VAL A 16 26.73 14.52 -19.85
CA VAL A 16 26.50 13.54 -18.79
C VAL A 16 26.36 12.19 -19.48
N VAL A 17 27.51 11.58 -19.74
CA VAL A 17 27.57 10.11 -19.65
C VAL A 17 27.56 9.85 -18.15
N ALA A 18 26.39 9.64 -17.56
CA ALA A 18 26.29 9.16 -16.20
C ALA A 18 26.79 7.72 -16.20
N SER A 19 28.08 7.57 -15.94
CA SER A 19 28.72 6.32 -15.58
C SER A 19 27.95 5.70 -14.42
N ILE A 20 27.52 4.46 -14.63
CA ILE A 20 26.68 3.64 -13.75
C ILE A 20 27.18 3.61 -12.28
N GLY A 21 28.45 3.92 -12.01
CA GLY A 21 29.02 3.98 -10.67
C GLY A 21 28.52 5.12 -9.76
N GLY A 22 28.03 6.24 -10.31
CA GLY A 22 27.54 7.39 -9.50
C GLY A 22 26.10 7.24 -9.00
N ILE A 23 25.32 6.37 -9.64
CA ILE A 23 23.94 6.06 -9.23
C ILE A 23 23.93 5.06 -8.07
N ILE A 24 24.99 4.30 -7.82
CA ILE A 24 24.95 3.17 -6.89
C ILE A 24 24.85 3.61 -5.41
N PHE A 25 25.37 4.77 -5.01
CA PHE A 25 25.23 5.23 -3.62
C PHE A 25 23.84 5.83 -3.32
N ALA A 26 23.24 6.57 -4.27
CA ALA A 26 21.82 6.93 -4.18
C ALA A 26 20.91 5.71 -4.40
N GLY A 27 21.39 4.73 -5.17
CA GLY A 27 20.70 3.52 -5.59
C GLY A 27 20.46 2.51 -4.47
N TYR A 28 21.31 2.42 -3.45
CA TYR A 28 21.04 1.51 -2.34
C TYR A 28 19.80 1.95 -1.53
N SER A 29 19.71 3.24 -1.20
CA SER A 29 18.53 3.80 -0.53
C SER A 29 17.33 3.92 -1.47
N ALA A 30 17.54 4.35 -2.72
CA ALA A 30 16.48 4.50 -3.71
C ALA A 30 15.88 3.15 -4.15
N THR A 31 16.66 2.08 -4.29
CA THR A 31 16.11 0.75 -4.63
C THR A 31 15.29 0.20 -3.47
N LYS A 32 15.72 0.38 -2.22
CA LYS A 32 14.91 0.00 -1.04
C LYS A 32 13.60 0.79 -0.97
N LEU A 33 13.65 2.10 -1.21
CA LEU A 33 12.48 2.98 -1.17
C LEU A 33 11.51 2.76 -2.35
N VAL A 34 12.04 2.57 -3.56
CA VAL A 34 11.24 2.29 -4.77
C VAL A 34 10.63 0.89 -4.69
N LYS A 35 11.39 -0.13 -4.25
CA LYS A 35 10.87 -1.48 -4.05
C LYS A 35 9.84 -1.54 -2.91
N LYS A 36 10.01 -0.73 -1.85
CA LYS A 36 9.02 -0.56 -0.77
C LYS A 36 7.72 0.08 -1.30
N ARG A 37 7.80 1.19 -2.05
CA ARG A 37 6.62 1.83 -2.66
C ARG A 37 5.92 0.94 -3.68
N LEU A 38 6.67 0.25 -4.55
CA LEU A 38 6.12 -0.73 -5.51
C LEU A 38 5.47 -1.93 -4.81
N ASN A 39 5.93 -2.31 -3.60
CA ASN A 39 5.28 -3.34 -2.80
C ASN A 39 4.01 -2.84 -2.10
N GLU A 40 3.93 -1.56 -1.70
CA GLU A 40 2.73 -0.94 -1.11
C GLU A 40 1.62 -0.74 -2.15
N GLU A 41 1.95 -0.07 -3.27
CA GLU A 41 1.05 0.06 -4.42
C GLU A 41 0.73 -1.30 -5.04
N GLY A 42 1.69 -2.24 -5.01
CA GLY A 42 1.54 -3.57 -5.58
C GLY A 42 0.42 -4.41 -4.97
N ILE A 43 0.14 -4.25 -3.66
CA ILE A 43 -0.97 -4.99 -3.03
C ILE A 43 -2.30 -4.44 -3.51
N ILE A 44 -2.48 -3.12 -3.48
CA ILE A 44 -3.71 -2.48 -3.96
C ILE A 44 -3.90 -2.73 -5.46
N ILE A 45 -2.85 -2.67 -6.28
CA ILE A 45 -2.93 -3.00 -7.71
C ILE A 45 -3.37 -4.46 -7.90
N LYS A 46 -2.80 -5.42 -7.16
CA LYS A 46 -3.20 -6.84 -7.25
C LYS A 46 -4.67 -7.02 -6.87
N VAL A 47 -5.09 -6.47 -5.74
CA VAL A 47 -6.48 -6.55 -5.26
C VAL A 47 -7.42 -5.89 -6.25
N LYS A 48 -7.08 -4.69 -6.75
CA LYS A 48 -7.84 -3.99 -7.79
C LYS A 48 -8.01 -4.86 -9.03
N SER A 49 -6.93 -5.41 -9.57
CA SER A 49 -7.00 -6.27 -10.76
C SER A 49 -7.86 -7.51 -10.53
N ILE A 50 -7.81 -8.10 -9.32
CA ILE A 50 -8.70 -9.20 -8.95
C ILE A 50 -10.15 -8.73 -8.99
N VAL A 51 -10.49 -7.67 -8.25
CA VAL A 51 -11.86 -7.14 -8.12
C VAL A 51 -12.44 -6.74 -9.47
N GLU A 52 -11.66 -6.06 -10.32
CA GLU A 52 -12.08 -5.65 -11.67
C GLU A 52 -12.33 -6.84 -12.60
N MET A 53 -11.69 -8.00 -12.37
CA MET A 53 -11.87 -9.23 -13.13
C MET A 53 -12.94 -10.17 -12.53
N MET A 54 -13.45 -9.88 -11.33
CA MET A 54 -14.45 -10.73 -10.68
C MET A 54 -15.77 -10.69 -11.44
N GLN A 55 -16.19 -11.85 -11.94
CA GLN A 55 -17.54 -12.04 -12.44
C GLN A 55 -18.52 -12.15 -11.26
N LYS A 56 -19.81 -12.01 -11.56
CA LYS A 56 -20.88 -12.21 -10.59
C LYS A 56 -20.73 -13.59 -9.91
N ASP A 57 -20.97 -13.62 -8.61
CA ASP A 57 -20.91 -14.78 -7.72
C ASP A 57 -19.49 -15.38 -7.54
N ASN A 58 -18.45 -14.68 -8.01
CA ASN A 58 -17.07 -15.05 -7.71
C ASN A 58 -16.70 -14.64 -6.28
N ARG A 59 -15.82 -15.45 -5.68
CA ARG A 59 -15.20 -15.21 -4.38
C ARG A 59 -13.69 -15.31 -4.46
N VAL A 60 -12.99 -14.45 -3.74
CA VAL A 60 -11.53 -14.51 -3.61
C VAL A 60 -11.14 -14.36 -2.14
N THR A 61 -10.27 -15.25 -1.69
CA THR A 61 -9.68 -15.14 -0.35
C THR A 61 -8.48 -14.20 -0.36
N LEU A 62 -8.49 -13.21 0.54
CA LEU A 62 -7.34 -12.39 0.89
C LEU A 62 -6.73 -12.91 2.19
N ASP A 63 -5.50 -13.41 2.11
CA ASP A 63 -4.71 -13.83 3.28
C ASP A 63 -3.58 -12.82 3.47
N PHE A 64 -3.73 -11.92 4.45
CA PHE A 64 -2.75 -10.84 4.63
C PHE A 64 -1.39 -11.33 5.13
N ASN A 65 -1.32 -12.50 5.78
CA ASN A 65 -0.05 -13.10 6.16
C ASN A 65 0.76 -13.51 4.92
N LYS A 66 0.07 -13.92 3.85
CA LYS A 66 0.70 -14.21 2.55
C LYS A 66 0.93 -12.97 1.70
N LEU A 67 0.09 -11.94 1.81
CA LEU A 67 0.19 -10.73 0.99
C LEU A 67 1.24 -9.73 1.49
N ILE A 68 1.50 -9.69 2.79
CA ILE A 68 2.44 -8.78 3.43
C ILE A 68 3.77 -9.52 3.65
N PRO A 69 4.85 -9.14 2.94
CA PRO A 69 6.14 -9.83 3.06
C PRO A 69 6.84 -9.60 4.40
N GLU A 70 6.56 -8.47 5.06
CA GLU A 70 7.10 -8.14 6.37
C GLU A 70 6.47 -9.04 7.45
N ALA A 71 7.21 -9.37 8.51
CA ALA A 71 6.63 -10.02 9.68
C ALA A 71 5.81 -9.00 10.49
N TRP A 72 4.63 -9.40 10.94
CA TRP A 72 3.73 -8.58 11.75
C TRP A 72 2.89 -9.46 12.69
N ASP A 73 2.48 -8.87 13.81
CA ASP A 73 1.71 -9.55 14.85
C ASP A 73 0.22 -9.21 14.75
N ASN A 74 -0.08 -7.92 14.58
CA ASN A 74 -1.44 -7.39 14.55
C ASN A 74 -1.67 -6.48 13.35
N MET A 75 -2.85 -6.60 12.74
CA MET A 75 -3.41 -5.70 11.76
C MET A 75 -4.55 -4.92 12.42
N TYR A 76 -4.42 -3.60 12.47
CA TYR A 76 -5.45 -2.67 12.94
C TYR A 76 -6.17 -2.07 11.74
N ILE A 77 -7.46 -1.84 11.89
CA ILE A 77 -8.33 -1.26 10.88
C ILE A 77 -8.87 0.05 11.45
N PHE A 78 -8.72 1.11 10.67
CA PHE A 78 -9.31 2.41 10.97
C PHE A 78 -10.19 2.85 9.81
N SER A 79 -11.42 3.27 10.13
CA SER A 79 -12.34 3.77 9.13
C SER A 79 -11.92 5.15 8.62
N SER A 80 -12.52 5.55 7.50
CA SER A 80 -12.52 6.95 7.07
C SER A 80 -12.92 7.89 8.23
N TYR A 81 -12.31 9.06 8.26
CA TYR A 81 -12.43 10.10 9.29
C TYR A 81 -11.92 9.74 10.70
N THR A 82 -11.27 8.60 10.92
CA THR A 82 -10.58 8.35 12.20
C THR A 82 -9.49 9.40 12.42
N SER A 83 -9.49 10.01 13.61
CA SER A 83 -8.52 11.06 13.95
C SER A 83 -7.12 10.49 14.24
N TYR A 84 -6.07 11.26 14.01
CA TYR A 84 -4.70 10.81 14.32
C TYR A 84 -4.50 10.55 15.82
N SER A 85 -5.14 11.35 16.68
CA SER A 85 -5.10 11.13 18.14
C SER A 85 -5.72 9.80 18.53
N GLU A 86 -6.86 9.45 17.94
CA GLU A 86 -7.53 8.17 18.18
C GLU A 86 -6.67 7.00 17.70
N ILE A 87 -6.01 7.12 16.54
CA ILE A 87 -5.06 6.10 16.07
C ILE A 87 -3.94 5.88 17.11
N PHE A 88 -3.35 6.96 17.65
CA PHE A 88 -2.28 6.86 18.65
C PHE A 88 -2.75 6.25 19.96
N GLU A 89 -3.97 6.58 20.41
CA GLU A 89 -4.58 5.98 21.58
C GLU A 89 -4.78 4.47 21.41
N VAL A 90 -5.26 4.04 20.24
CA VAL A 90 -5.51 2.63 19.94
C VAL A 90 -4.21 1.83 19.80
N ILE A 91 -3.22 2.34 19.06
CA ILE A 91 -1.96 1.60 18.85
C ILE A 91 -0.98 1.73 20.02
N GLY A 92 -1.20 2.68 20.93
CA GLY A 92 -0.41 2.88 22.15
C GLY A 92 0.92 3.60 21.96
N PHE A 93 1.17 4.18 20.77
CA PHE A 93 2.38 4.95 20.48
C PHE A 93 2.16 5.96 19.34
N ASN A 94 3.01 6.98 19.28
CA ASN A 94 2.98 7.95 18.20
C ASN A 94 3.66 7.39 16.94
N TRP A 95 3.04 7.62 15.78
CA TRP A 95 3.57 7.21 14.49
C TRP A 95 3.53 8.36 13.49
N GLU A 96 4.68 8.99 13.23
CA GLU A 96 4.75 10.21 12.41
C GLU A 96 4.30 10.03 10.96
N GLU A 97 4.42 8.83 10.38
CA GLU A 97 3.97 8.64 8.99
C GLU A 97 2.44 8.69 8.86
N VAL A 98 1.67 8.69 9.97
CA VAL A 98 0.22 8.90 9.95
C VAL A 98 -0.15 10.21 9.24
N TYR A 99 0.69 11.25 9.35
CA TYR A 99 0.45 12.55 8.71
C TYR A 99 0.58 12.51 7.18
N LYS A 100 1.07 11.41 6.61
CA LYS A 100 1.12 11.17 5.16
C LYS A 100 -0.10 10.40 4.67
N THR A 101 -0.95 9.92 5.57
CA THR A 101 -2.19 9.22 5.25
C THR A 101 -3.35 10.18 5.05
N ASN A 102 -4.40 9.71 4.40
CA ASN A 102 -5.61 10.42 4.07
C ASN A 102 -6.80 10.00 4.95
N VAL A 103 -6.58 9.07 5.89
CA VAL A 103 -7.63 8.43 6.70
C VAL A 103 -8.53 9.44 7.39
N ASN A 104 -7.99 10.56 7.87
CA ASN A 104 -8.76 11.53 8.66
C ASN A 104 -9.57 12.53 7.82
N HIS A 105 -9.49 12.49 6.47
CA HIS A 105 -10.12 13.50 5.62
C HIS A 105 -10.74 12.96 4.32
N THR A 106 -10.68 11.65 4.07
CA THR A 106 -11.37 10.99 2.96
C THR A 106 -12.48 10.08 3.47
N ASP A 107 -13.47 9.80 2.62
CA ASP A 107 -14.63 8.93 2.88
C ASP A 107 -14.53 7.55 2.20
N ASN A 108 -13.44 7.31 1.46
CA ASN A 108 -13.34 6.21 0.51
C ASN A 108 -12.22 5.20 0.82
N ILE A 109 -11.63 5.24 2.02
CA ILE A 109 -10.62 4.25 2.44
C ILE A 109 -10.87 3.67 3.83
N ASN A 110 -10.35 2.47 4.05
CA ASN A 110 -9.95 2.00 5.37
C ASN A 110 -8.41 2.11 5.45
N LEU A 111 -7.87 2.53 6.59
CA LEU A 111 -6.43 2.46 6.86
C LEU A 111 -6.12 1.16 7.59
N LEU A 112 -5.33 0.30 6.94
CA LEU A 112 -4.84 -0.96 7.51
C LEU A 112 -3.42 -0.75 8.04
N LEU A 113 -3.21 -0.88 9.35
CA LEU A 113 -1.89 -0.77 9.99
C LEU A 113 -1.40 -2.13 10.45
N PHE A 114 -0.24 -2.56 9.95
CA PHE A 114 0.41 -3.80 10.37
C PHE A 114 1.53 -3.45 11.36
N ILE A 115 1.44 -4.03 12.55
CA ILE A 115 2.31 -3.73 13.69
C ILE A 115 3.09 -4.97 14.11
N ALA A 116 4.38 -4.81 14.33
CA ALA A 116 5.27 -5.78 14.97
C ALA A 116 6.09 -5.06 16.04
N ASP A 117 6.25 -5.64 17.23
CA ASP A 117 7.09 -5.09 18.32
C ASP A 117 6.85 -3.57 18.58
N ASN A 118 5.58 -3.16 18.72
CA ASN A 118 5.16 -1.76 18.91
C ASN A 118 5.66 -0.80 17.83
N LYS A 119 5.77 -1.27 16.60
CA LYS A 119 6.15 -0.47 15.44
C LYS A 119 5.29 -0.79 14.24
N VAL A 120 4.81 0.24 13.55
CA VAL A 120 4.18 0.09 12.24
C VAL A 120 5.24 -0.40 11.23
N VAL A 121 5.08 -1.63 10.75
CA VAL A 121 5.97 -2.22 9.74
C VAL A 121 5.44 -1.96 8.32
N LYS A 122 4.13 -1.78 8.18
CA LYS A 122 3.44 -1.53 6.92
C LYS A 122 2.12 -0.80 7.18
N TYR A 123 1.70 0.06 6.26
CA TYR A 123 0.34 0.56 6.20
C TYR A 123 -0.20 0.47 4.78
N ILE A 124 -1.53 0.38 4.65
CA ILE A 124 -2.23 0.36 3.37
C ILE A 124 -3.47 1.25 3.50
N GLU A 125 -3.60 2.21 2.59
CA GLU A 125 -4.86 2.92 2.34
C GLU A 125 -5.70 2.06 1.40
N TYR A 126 -6.62 1.31 1.97
CA TYR A 126 -7.43 0.34 1.24
C TYR A 126 -8.72 0.97 0.73
N PRO A 127 -8.93 1.08 -0.58
CA PRO A 127 -10.16 1.66 -1.12
C PRO A 127 -11.39 0.81 -0.79
N ILE A 128 -12.42 1.43 -0.19
CA ILE A 128 -13.62 0.73 0.26
C ILE A 128 -14.38 0.02 -0.87
N ASN A 129 -14.20 0.47 -2.12
CA ASN A 129 -14.83 -0.12 -3.30
C ASN A 129 -14.21 -1.48 -3.70
N TYR A 130 -13.08 -1.87 -3.12
CA TYR A 130 -12.51 -3.20 -3.27
C TYR A 130 -12.88 -4.15 -2.13
N GLY A 131 -13.63 -3.65 -1.14
CA GLY A 131 -13.99 -4.36 0.08
C GLY A 131 -13.96 -3.39 1.26
N ASP A 132 -15.06 -3.27 1.98
CA ASP A 132 -15.17 -2.31 3.07
C ASP A 132 -14.93 -3.01 4.41
N PHE A 133 -13.73 -2.82 4.95
CA PHE A 133 -13.32 -3.37 6.25
C PHE A 133 -14.06 -2.74 7.43
N SER A 134 -14.69 -1.56 7.26
CA SER A 134 -15.47 -0.94 8.35
C SER A 134 -16.79 -1.66 8.65
N LYS A 135 -17.17 -2.64 7.80
CA LYS A 135 -18.36 -3.48 8.00
C LYS A 135 -18.07 -4.75 8.81
N LEU A 136 -16.83 -4.96 9.22
CA LEU A 136 -16.43 -6.11 10.01
C LEU A 136 -16.79 -5.94 11.48
N ASN A 137 -16.75 -7.04 12.24
CA ASN A 137 -17.12 -7.01 13.66
C ASN A 137 -15.93 -6.65 14.56
N ALA A 138 -14.70 -6.84 14.06
CA ALA A 138 -13.48 -6.54 14.78
C ALA A 138 -12.62 -5.55 14.00
N ASP A 139 -11.97 -4.66 14.74
CA ASP A 139 -11.01 -3.67 14.21
C ASP A 139 -9.55 -4.14 14.30
N ILE A 140 -9.31 -5.32 14.89
CA ILE A 140 -7.97 -5.86 15.13
C ILE A 140 -7.93 -7.36 14.79
N TYR A 141 -6.94 -7.76 13.99
CA TYR A 141 -6.69 -9.15 13.62
C TYR A 141 -5.24 -9.50 13.87
N SER A 142 -4.97 -10.73 14.30
CA SER A 142 -3.62 -11.27 14.34
C SER A 142 -3.15 -11.73 12.95
N SER A 143 -1.86 -11.94 12.78
CA SER A 143 -1.31 -12.55 11.56
C SER A 143 -1.80 -13.98 11.28
N LYS A 144 -2.42 -14.63 12.26
CA LYS A 144 -3.00 -15.97 12.08
C LYS A 144 -4.43 -15.96 11.53
N ASN A 145 -5.18 -14.88 11.75
CA ASN A 145 -6.61 -14.83 11.45
C ASN A 145 -7.05 -13.64 10.58
N ALA A 146 -6.12 -12.86 10.03
CA ALA A 146 -6.42 -11.83 9.03
C ALA A 146 -6.66 -12.43 7.63
N VAL A 147 -7.68 -13.29 7.55
CA VAL A 147 -8.12 -13.95 6.34
C VAL A 147 -9.54 -13.50 6.03
N PHE A 148 -9.72 -12.93 4.85
CA PHE A 148 -10.97 -12.33 4.41
C PHE A 148 -11.42 -12.92 3.09
N GLU A 149 -12.71 -12.84 2.81
CA GLU A 149 -13.29 -13.18 1.53
C GLU A 149 -13.90 -11.94 0.90
N ILE A 150 -13.53 -11.68 -0.35
CA ILE A 150 -14.21 -10.70 -1.19
C ILE A 150 -15.18 -11.47 -2.09
N GLU A 151 -16.43 -11.06 -2.13
CA GLU A 151 -17.48 -11.63 -2.96
C GLU A 151 -18.08 -10.57 -3.89
N ASN A 152 -18.31 -10.92 -5.15
CA ASN A 152 -19.06 -10.08 -6.08
C ASN A 152 -20.53 -10.51 -6.09
N ILE A 153 -21.36 -9.87 -5.27
CA ILE A 153 -22.80 -10.13 -5.17
C ILE A 153 -23.54 -9.19 -6.11
N ASN A 154 -23.93 -9.69 -7.28
CA ASN A 154 -24.69 -8.93 -8.30
C ASN A 154 -24.03 -7.59 -8.72
N GLY A 155 -22.70 -7.53 -8.77
CA GLY A 155 -21.95 -6.31 -9.11
C GLY A 155 -21.53 -5.48 -7.88
N ASN A 156 -22.00 -5.83 -6.68
CA ASN A 156 -21.56 -5.22 -5.44
C ASN A 156 -20.42 -6.04 -4.84
N ILE A 157 -19.33 -5.36 -4.48
CA ILE A 157 -18.21 -5.99 -3.81
C ILE A 157 -18.47 -5.97 -2.31
N GLU A 158 -18.59 -7.16 -1.73
CA GLU A 158 -18.74 -7.35 -0.29
C GLU A 158 -17.48 -8.02 0.28
N LEU A 159 -17.17 -7.68 1.53
CA LEU A 159 -16.01 -8.20 2.24
C LEU A 159 -16.48 -8.85 3.54
N HIS A 160 -16.01 -10.06 3.78
CA HIS A 160 -16.40 -10.88 4.92
C HIS A 160 -15.17 -11.43 5.64
N GLU A 161 -15.25 -11.54 6.96
CA GLU A 161 -14.32 -12.36 7.73
C GLU A 161 -14.46 -13.83 7.29
N LYS A 162 -13.34 -14.49 7.01
CA LYS A 162 -13.36 -15.94 6.79
C LYS A 162 -13.28 -16.64 8.15
N VAL A 163 -14.44 -17.03 8.67
CA VAL A 163 -14.53 -17.80 9.92
C VAL A 163 -13.87 -19.17 9.69
N GLY A 164 -12.65 -19.36 10.20
CA GLY A 164 -11.90 -20.61 10.09
C GLY A 164 -10.44 -20.52 9.62
N GLY A 165 -9.76 -19.39 9.79
CA GLY A 165 -8.29 -19.37 9.76
C GLY A 165 -7.75 -20.24 10.90
N GLU A 166 -7.11 -21.36 10.56
CA GLU A 166 -6.75 -22.47 11.43
C GLU A 166 -6.11 -22.06 12.78
N GLU A 167 -6.58 -22.70 13.86
CA GLU A 167 -5.94 -22.72 15.20
C GLU A 167 -4.54 -23.34 15.17
#